data_AF-A0A9P4IHX1-F1
#
_entry.id   AF-A0A9P4IHX1-F1
#
_cell.length_a   1.000
_cell.length_b   1.000
_cell.length_c   1.000
_cell.angle_alpha   90.00
_cell.angle_beta   90.00
_cell.angle_gamma   90.00
#
_symmetry.space_group_name_H-M   'P 1'
#
loop_
_entity.id
_entity.type
_entity.pdbx_description
1 polymer ?
#
loop_
_entity_poly.entity_id
_entity_poly.type
_entity_poly.pdbx_seq_one_letter_code
_entity_poly.pdbx_strand_id
1 'polypeptide(L)'
;MRLVLDPPPMGEDPKTSSYLAAKYLLVDLEAAGIPTVETLQALMLITLYEIGHAIYPAAYMSVSLCARMAIALGMDKVTLASCTEMHVLEFEKRKRMWWTALLLDRYVSIGCPGRQLATKGPKLDDPLPDDDNWDASVRTPAVHNPMTLASDLEIKVCPFARLAQATNLLELVLSHVASGGADPKYSEEEVLQLSKTLIALAKLAESEMNNSTSPANCSTQSLCRSALYVLHQHYLSESEKDAAMSPTYCEHAERCLVECSEDTLSHLRSLLKNDTNGPNMVPLLSLPSLYQAAVVQTRLFRKSEDEDIQKSVGFLKATLKAKRQQWRVAETYLRMLEAREVMEFL
;
A
#
# COMPACT_ATOMS: atom_id res chain seq x y z
N MET A 1 10.68 -16.64 -5.18
CA MET A 1 11.24 -15.93 -4.01
C MET A 1 12.57 -15.24 -4.31
N ARG A 2 13.52 -15.91 -5.00
CA ARG A 2 14.86 -15.36 -5.31
C ARG A 2 14.85 -13.95 -5.94
N LEU A 3 13.96 -13.69 -6.92
CA LEU A 3 13.85 -12.36 -7.55
C LEU A 3 13.61 -11.22 -6.54
N VAL A 4 12.80 -11.46 -5.51
CA VAL A 4 12.42 -10.45 -4.52
C VAL A 4 13.51 -10.28 -3.44
N LEU A 5 14.29 -11.33 -3.18
CA LEU A 5 15.31 -11.34 -2.13
C LEU A 5 16.70 -10.89 -2.62
N ASP A 6 17.02 -11.14 -3.89
CA ASP A 6 18.31 -10.82 -4.51
C ASP A 6 18.13 -9.63 -5.48
N PRO A 7 18.20 -8.38 -5.01
CA PRO A 7 18.05 -7.22 -5.89
C PRO A 7 19.21 -7.16 -6.91
N PRO A 8 18.94 -6.67 -8.13
CA PRO A 8 19.97 -6.51 -9.15
C PRO A 8 21.05 -5.52 -8.67
N PRO A 9 22.34 -5.73 -9.00
CA PRO A 9 23.42 -4.80 -8.68
C PRO A 9 23.09 -3.36 -9.11
N MET A 10 23.62 -2.38 -8.38
CA MET A 10 23.46 -0.97 -8.71
C MET A 10 23.99 -0.68 -10.12
N GLY A 11 23.17 -0.03 -10.95
CA GLY A 11 23.55 0.37 -12.32
C GLY A 11 23.22 -0.65 -13.42
N GLU A 12 22.90 -1.90 -13.09
CA GLU A 12 22.46 -2.89 -14.10
C GLU A 12 21.00 -2.66 -14.52
N ASP A 13 20.48 -3.33 -15.56
CA ASP A 13 19.03 -3.26 -15.87
C ASP A 13 18.24 -4.12 -14.85
N PRO A 14 17.14 -3.63 -14.23
CA PRO A 14 16.33 -4.50 -13.36
C PRO A 14 15.63 -5.62 -14.13
N LYS A 15 15.58 -5.59 -15.47
CA LYS A 15 15.13 -6.71 -16.29
C LYS A 15 16.22 -7.77 -16.41
N THR A 16 16.58 -8.36 -15.27
CA THR A 16 17.59 -9.42 -15.18
C THR A 16 17.20 -10.64 -16.01
N SER A 17 18.18 -11.47 -16.38
CA SER A 17 17.92 -12.73 -17.10
C SER A 17 16.94 -13.65 -16.34
N SER A 18 17.06 -13.73 -15.01
CA SER A 18 16.14 -14.50 -14.16
C SER A 18 14.71 -13.94 -14.19
N TYR A 19 14.55 -12.61 -14.17
CA TYR A 19 13.25 -11.96 -14.28
C TYR A 19 12.62 -12.25 -15.66
N LEU A 20 13.39 -12.08 -16.73
CA LEU A 20 12.92 -12.33 -18.10
C LEU A 20 12.53 -13.79 -18.30
N ALA A 21 13.34 -14.74 -17.82
CA ALA A 21 13.02 -16.16 -17.89
C ALA A 21 11.71 -16.50 -17.15
N ALA A 22 11.53 -15.96 -15.95
CA ALA A 22 10.30 -16.17 -15.18
C ALA A 22 9.08 -15.53 -15.85
N LYS A 23 9.26 -14.37 -16.49
CA LYS A 23 8.22 -13.67 -17.25
C LYS A 23 7.81 -14.44 -18.50
N TYR A 24 8.77 -14.97 -19.27
CA TYR A 24 8.49 -15.77 -20.45
C TYR A 24 7.77 -17.07 -20.09
N LEU A 25 8.19 -17.75 -19.02
CA LEU A 25 7.49 -18.94 -18.54
C LEU A 25 6.03 -18.65 -18.16
N LEU A 26 5.76 -17.50 -17.52
CA LEU A 26 4.38 -17.07 -17.24
C LEU A 26 3.56 -16.89 -18.52
N VAL A 27 4.13 -16.22 -19.53
CA VAL A 27 3.47 -16.03 -20.82
C VAL A 27 3.16 -17.37 -21.49
N ASP A 28 4.07 -18.33 -21.43
CA ASP A 28 3.85 -19.68 -21.98
C ASP A 28 2.72 -20.42 -21.24
N LEU A 29 2.67 -20.31 -19.91
CA LEU A 29 1.60 -20.91 -19.09
C LEU A 29 0.23 -20.26 -19.35
N GLU A 30 0.21 -18.93 -19.54
CA GLU A 30 -0.99 -18.19 -19.93
C GLU A 30 -1.47 -18.61 -21.32
N ALA A 31 -0.55 -18.71 -22.29
CA ALA A 31 -0.87 -19.14 -23.66
C ALA A 31 -1.38 -20.59 -23.71
N ALA A 32 -0.86 -21.44 -22.83
CA ALA A 32 -1.35 -22.82 -22.66
C ALA A 32 -2.72 -22.90 -21.95
N GLY A 33 -3.23 -21.80 -21.40
CA GLY A 33 -4.51 -21.76 -20.69
C GLY A 33 -4.46 -22.49 -19.35
N ILE A 34 -3.34 -22.43 -18.63
CA ILE A 34 -3.12 -23.16 -17.37
C ILE A 34 -3.09 -22.18 -16.18
N PRO A 35 -4.26 -21.67 -15.71
CA PRO A 35 -4.30 -20.93 -14.47
C PRO A 35 -4.25 -21.92 -13.29
N THR A 36 -3.18 -21.87 -12.50
CA THR A 36 -3.10 -22.57 -11.21
C THR A 36 -2.81 -21.60 -10.08
N VAL A 37 -2.95 -22.11 -8.86
CA VAL A 37 -2.60 -21.33 -7.66
C VAL A 37 -1.12 -20.98 -7.66
N GLU A 38 -0.26 -21.90 -8.10
CA GLU A 38 1.19 -21.71 -8.18
C GLU A 38 1.56 -20.67 -9.25
N THR A 39 0.87 -20.66 -10.40
CA THR A 39 1.08 -19.63 -11.43
C THR A 39 0.68 -18.26 -10.90
N LEU A 40 -0.42 -18.15 -10.16
CA LEU A 40 -0.83 -16.90 -9.53
C LEU A 40 0.18 -16.42 -8.48
N GLN A 41 0.67 -17.31 -7.62
CA GLN A 41 1.68 -16.99 -6.62
C GLN A 41 2.98 -16.50 -7.26
N ALA A 42 3.44 -17.18 -8.33
CA ALA A 42 4.60 -16.75 -9.11
C ALA A 42 4.37 -15.37 -9.73
N LEU A 43 3.20 -15.16 -10.33
CA LEU A 43 2.81 -13.88 -10.92
C LEU A 43 2.79 -12.76 -9.88
N MET A 44 2.21 -12.95 -8.69
CA MET A 44 2.20 -11.94 -7.62
C MET A 44 3.62 -11.54 -7.19
N LEU A 45 4.53 -12.51 -7.08
CA LEU A 45 5.94 -12.23 -6.74
C LEU A 45 6.67 -11.47 -7.85
N ILE A 46 6.39 -11.79 -9.11
CA ILE A 46 6.94 -11.08 -10.28
C ILE A 46 6.38 -9.66 -10.35
N THR A 47 5.08 -9.48 -10.10
CA THR A 47 4.44 -8.17 -10.01
C THR A 47 5.05 -7.33 -8.90
N LEU A 48 5.31 -7.90 -7.72
CA LEU A 48 5.98 -7.20 -6.62
C LEU A 48 7.39 -6.74 -7.01
N TYR A 49 8.14 -7.60 -7.72
CA TYR A 49 9.46 -7.24 -8.27
C TYR A 49 9.36 -6.08 -9.26
N GLU A 50 8.42 -6.13 -10.20
CA GLU A 50 8.20 -5.07 -11.19
C GLU A 50 7.84 -3.73 -10.53
N ILE A 51 6.96 -3.75 -9.52
CA ILE A 51 6.62 -2.56 -8.72
C ILE A 51 7.86 -2.03 -7.99
N GLY A 52 8.58 -2.90 -7.26
CA GLY A 52 9.74 -2.52 -6.46
C GLY A 52 10.90 -1.96 -7.27
N HIS A 53 11.02 -2.37 -8.54
CA HIS A 53 12.05 -1.87 -9.45
C HIS A 53 11.55 -0.84 -10.48
N ALA A 54 10.32 -0.33 -10.32
CA ALA A 54 9.71 0.65 -11.22
C ALA A 54 9.68 0.22 -12.70
N ILE A 55 9.43 -1.06 -12.97
CA ILE A 55 9.30 -1.61 -14.33
C ILE A 55 7.89 -1.32 -14.88
N TYR A 56 7.59 -0.04 -15.12
CA TYR A 56 6.34 0.40 -15.76
C TYR A 56 6.49 0.47 -17.29
N PRO A 57 5.43 0.18 -18.08
CA PRO A 57 4.06 -0.16 -17.68
C PRO A 57 3.83 -1.65 -17.34
N ALA A 58 4.87 -2.50 -17.38
CA ALA A 58 4.73 -3.95 -17.15
C ALA A 58 4.08 -4.26 -15.79
N ALA A 59 4.53 -3.62 -14.71
CA ALA A 59 3.96 -3.76 -13.37
C ALA A 59 2.44 -3.61 -13.35
N TYR A 60 1.92 -2.55 -14.00
CA TYR A 60 0.49 -2.25 -14.06
C TYR A 60 -0.30 -3.35 -14.80
N MET A 61 0.26 -3.89 -15.90
CA MET A 61 -0.37 -4.98 -16.63
C MET A 61 -0.37 -6.28 -15.83
N SER A 62 0.73 -6.59 -15.13
CA SER A 62 0.84 -7.79 -14.29
C SER A 62 -0.11 -7.76 -13.11
N VAL A 63 -0.33 -6.60 -12.49
CA VAL A 63 -1.36 -6.41 -11.46
C VAL A 63 -2.75 -6.78 -12.00
N SER A 64 -3.10 -6.27 -13.19
CA SER A 64 -4.39 -6.57 -13.84
C SER A 64 -4.55 -8.07 -14.12
N LEU A 65 -3.45 -8.75 -14.47
CA LEU A 65 -3.44 -10.19 -14.68
C LEU A 65 -3.56 -10.95 -13.35
N CYS A 66 -2.90 -10.52 -12.27
CA CYS A 66 -3.08 -11.11 -10.92
C CYS A 66 -4.56 -11.11 -10.54
N ALA A 67 -5.21 -9.96 -10.71
CA ALA A 67 -6.65 -9.79 -10.44
C ALA A 67 -7.49 -10.77 -11.26
N ARG A 68 -7.32 -10.81 -12.59
CA ARG A 68 -8.11 -11.68 -13.46
C ARG A 68 -7.87 -13.16 -13.20
N MET A 69 -6.63 -13.56 -12.94
CA MET A 69 -6.30 -14.96 -12.65
C MET A 69 -6.85 -15.38 -11.27
N ALA A 70 -6.80 -14.51 -10.26
CA ALA A 70 -7.44 -14.77 -8.96
C ALA A 70 -8.96 -14.97 -9.09
N ILE A 71 -9.65 -14.13 -9.89
CA ILE A 71 -11.08 -14.27 -10.19
C ILE A 71 -11.34 -15.58 -10.96
N ALA A 72 -10.51 -15.91 -11.97
CA ALA A 72 -10.66 -17.16 -12.73
C ALA A 72 -10.53 -18.40 -11.84
N LEU A 73 -9.70 -18.33 -10.79
CA LEU A 73 -9.54 -19.37 -9.77
C LEU A 73 -10.62 -19.34 -8.67
N GLY A 74 -11.59 -18.42 -8.77
CA GLY A 74 -12.74 -18.28 -7.87
C GLY A 74 -12.40 -17.70 -6.49
N MET A 75 -11.29 -16.98 -6.36
CA MET A 75 -10.85 -16.42 -5.08
C MET A 75 -11.74 -15.26 -4.60
N ASP A 76 -12.40 -14.56 -5.53
CA ASP A 76 -13.38 -13.50 -5.29
C ASP A 76 -14.71 -14.00 -4.72
N LYS A 77 -14.93 -15.32 -4.72
CA LYS A 77 -16.15 -15.99 -4.25
C LYS A 77 -15.96 -16.70 -2.92
N VAL A 78 -14.78 -16.58 -2.31
CA VAL A 78 -14.49 -17.19 -1.01
C VAL A 78 -15.32 -16.47 0.05
N THR A 79 -16.26 -17.19 0.66
CA THR A 79 -17.16 -16.66 1.70
C THR A 79 -16.96 -17.39 3.03
N LEU A 80 -17.64 -16.96 4.08
CA LEU A 80 -17.66 -17.68 5.36
C LEU A 80 -18.14 -19.12 5.23
N ALA A 81 -19.06 -19.42 4.31
CA ALA A 81 -19.53 -20.79 4.06
C ALA A 81 -18.40 -21.69 3.53
N SER A 82 -17.43 -21.12 2.80
CA SER A 82 -16.27 -21.87 2.32
C SER A 82 -15.37 -22.37 3.46
N CYS A 83 -15.48 -21.82 4.68
CA CYS A 83 -14.72 -22.28 5.85
C CYS A 83 -15.08 -23.70 6.30
N THR A 84 -16.32 -24.15 6.05
CA THR A 84 -16.78 -25.51 6.41
C THR A 84 -16.65 -26.49 5.25
N GLU A 85 -16.60 -26.00 4.02
CA GLU A 85 -16.52 -26.81 2.79
C GLU A 85 -15.08 -27.13 2.36
N MET A 86 -14.10 -26.37 2.86
CA MET A 86 -12.71 -26.43 2.44
C MET A 86 -11.76 -26.72 3.60
N HIS A 87 -10.63 -27.37 3.31
CA HIS A 87 -9.55 -27.51 4.27
C HIS A 87 -9.03 -26.13 4.71
N VAL A 88 -8.88 -25.91 6.02
CA VAL A 88 -8.52 -24.62 6.64
C VAL A 88 -7.31 -23.95 5.95
N LEU A 89 -6.26 -24.72 5.68
CA LEU A 89 -5.07 -24.19 5.00
C LEU A 89 -5.35 -23.67 3.58
N GLU A 90 -6.17 -24.38 2.80
CA GLU A 90 -6.52 -23.95 1.44
C GLU A 90 -7.44 -22.72 1.48
N PHE A 91 -8.35 -22.66 2.47
CA PHE A 91 -9.18 -21.49 2.72
C PHE A 91 -8.33 -20.25 3.06
N GLU A 92 -7.39 -20.36 4.01
CA GLU A 92 -6.46 -19.27 4.35
C GLU A 92 -5.57 -18.88 3.16
N LYS A 93 -5.04 -19.85 2.40
CA LYS A 93 -4.24 -19.60 1.21
C LYS A 93 -5.00 -18.75 0.19
N ARG A 94 -6.26 -19.11 -0.11
CA ARG A 94 -7.12 -18.37 -1.04
C ARG A 94 -7.47 -16.98 -0.54
N LYS A 95 -7.83 -16.83 0.73
CA LYS A 95 -8.06 -15.50 1.34
C LYS A 95 -6.84 -14.60 1.19
N ARG A 96 -5.66 -15.10 1.54
CA ARG A 96 -4.41 -14.32 1.47
C ARG A 96 -4.07 -13.90 0.04
N MET A 97 -4.25 -14.80 -0.93
CA MET A 97 -4.05 -14.48 -2.34
C MET A 97 -5.06 -13.44 -2.84
N TRP A 98 -6.34 -13.56 -2.46
CA TRP A 98 -7.34 -12.56 -2.82
C TRP A 98 -6.99 -11.18 -2.27
N TRP A 99 -6.74 -11.06 -0.97
CA TRP A 99 -6.33 -9.80 -0.35
C TRP A 99 -5.01 -9.25 -0.91
N THR A 100 -4.08 -10.11 -1.33
CA THR A 100 -2.85 -9.69 -2.03
C THR A 100 -3.15 -9.11 -3.41
N ALA A 101 -4.01 -9.77 -4.20
CA ALA A 101 -4.44 -9.24 -5.49
C ALA A 101 -5.13 -7.89 -5.32
N LEU A 102 -5.97 -7.77 -4.28
CA LEU A 102 -6.64 -6.52 -3.98
C LEU A 102 -5.62 -5.42 -3.64
N LEU A 103 -4.70 -5.70 -2.71
CA LEU A 103 -3.65 -4.77 -2.29
C LEU A 103 -2.82 -4.25 -3.46
N LEU A 104 -2.37 -5.15 -4.35
CA LEU A 104 -1.56 -4.77 -5.51
C LEU A 104 -2.31 -3.82 -6.47
N ASP A 105 -3.59 -4.08 -6.72
CA ASP A 105 -4.48 -3.26 -7.57
C ASP A 105 -4.62 -1.82 -7.05
N ARG A 106 -4.80 -1.66 -5.74
CA ARG A 106 -4.95 -0.34 -5.10
C ARG A 106 -3.62 0.35 -4.99
N TYR A 107 -2.57 -0.39 -4.64
CA TYR A 107 -1.23 0.16 -4.44
C TYR A 107 -0.68 0.83 -5.71
N VAL A 108 -0.79 0.19 -6.88
CA VAL A 108 -0.34 0.81 -8.14
C VAL A 108 -1.19 2.00 -8.57
N SER A 109 -2.39 2.13 -8.02
CA SER A 109 -3.32 3.22 -8.31
C SER A 109 -3.07 4.48 -7.44
N ILE A 110 -2.26 4.38 -6.37
CA ILE A 110 -1.88 5.53 -5.51
C ILE A 110 -1.29 6.70 -6.33
N GLY A 111 -0.47 6.39 -7.34
CA GLY A 111 0.14 7.42 -8.20
C GLY A 111 -0.81 8.03 -9.23
N CYS A 112 -1.97 7.42 -9.47
CA CYS A 112 -2.95 7.83 -10.47
C CYS A 112 -4.38 7.49 -9.98
N PRO A 113 -4.90 8.17 -8.94
CA PRO A 113 -6.08 7.73 -8.21
C PRO A 113 -7.39 7.76 -9.04
N GLY A 114 -7.45 8.53 -10.13
CA GLY A 114 -8.60 8.53 -11.05
C GLY A 114 -8.65 7.33 -12.02
N ARG A 115 -7.74 6.36 -11.91
CA ARG A 115 -7.68 5.21 -12.81
C ARG A 115 -8.66 4.12 -12.35
N GLN A 116 -9.33 3.48 -13.32
CA GLN A 116 -10.18 2.33 -13.03
C GLN A 116 -9.36 1.15 -12.49
N LEU A 117 -9.87 0.55 -11.42
CA LEU A 117 -9.30 -0.62 -10.76
C LEU A 117 -9.64 -1.91 -11.51
N ALA A 118 -8.76 -2.91 -11.42
CA ALA A 118 -8.96 -4.20 -12.09
C ALA A 118 -9.99 -5.10 -11.39
N THR A 119 -10.23 -4.87 -10.10
CA THR A 119 -11.16 -5.62 -9.25
C THR A 119 -12.26 -4.72 -8.69
N LYS A 120 -13.36 -5.34 -8.23
CA LYS A 120 -14.38 -4.65 -7.44
C LYS A 120 -13.88 -4.48 -6.00
N GLY A 121 -14.47 -3.51 -5.28
CA GLY A 121 -14.22 -3.33 -3.85
C GLY A 121 -14.66 -4.55 -3.03
N PRO A 122 -13.97 -4.83 -1.91
CA PRO A 122 -14.35 -5.90 -1.01
C PRO A 122 -15.68 -5.58 -0.32
N LYS A 123 -16.35 -6.61 0.17
CA LYS A 123 -17.60 -6.50 0.92
C LYS A 123 -17.34 -6.62 2.41
N LEU A 124 -18.29 -6.12 3.20
CA LEU A 124 -18.22 -6.18 4.66
C LEU A 124 -18.21 -7.62 5.20
N ASP A 125 -18.80 -8.57 4.48
CA ASP A 125 -18.81 -10.00 4.83
C ASP A 125 -17.59 -10.77 4.30
N ASP A 126 -16.67 -10.12 3.58
CA ASP A 126 -15.46 -10.76 3.09
C ASP A 126 -14.57 -11.19 4.28
N PRO A 127 -14.10 -12.45 4.31
CA PRO A 127 -13.33 -12.96 5.44
C PRO A 127 -11.90 -12.39 5.45
N LEU A 128 -11.45 -11.99 6.63
CA LEU A 128 -10.08 -11.51 6.87
C LEU A 128 -9.11 -12.71 7.01
N PRO A 129 -7.84 -12.54 6.59
CA PRO A 129 -6.79 -13.54 6.81
C PRO A 129 -6.50 -13.78 8.29
N ASP A 130 -6.03 -14.97 8.65
CA ASP A 130 -5.65 -15.30 10.02
C ASP A 130 -4.29 -16.03 10.07
N ASP A 131 -3.40 -15.60 10.97
CA ASP A 131 -2.07 -16.19 11.18
C ASP A 131 -2.14 -17.47 12.02
N ASP A 132 -3.02 -17.51 13.03
CA ASP A 132 -3.14 -18.69 13.90
C ASP A 132 -3.59 -19.91 13.08
N ASN A 133 -4.56 -19.73 12.18
CA ASN A 133 -5.04 -20.78 11.29
C ASN A 133 -4.04 -21.18 10.20
N TRP A 134 -3.07 -20.32 9.87
CA TRP A 134 -2.02 -20.61 8.89
C TRP A 134 -0.93 -21.50 9.49
N ASP A 135 -0.50 -21.19 10.72
CA ASP A 135 0.56 -21.94 11.41
C ASP A 135 0.03 -23.18 12.14
N ALA A 136 -1.25 -23.20 12.54
CA ALA A 136 -1.88 -24.30 13.29
C ALA A 136 -2.22 -25.55 12.45
N SER A 137 -1.49 -25.81 11.37
CA SER A 137 -1.56 -27.06 10.57
C SER A 137 -1.33 -28.37 11.36
N VAL A 138 -1.23 -28.32 12.69
CA VAL A 138 -1.03 -29.49 13.57
C VAL A 138 -2.01 -29.60 14.75
N ARG A 139 -2.78 -28.57 15.14
CA ARG A 139 -3.58 -28.67 16.38
C ARG A 139 -5.00 -28.10 16.26
N THR A 140 -5.93 -29.04 16.15
CA THR A 140 -7.39 -28.96 16.32
C THR A 140 -8.16 -28.08 15.32
N PRO A 141 -9.24 -28.60 14.70
CA PRO A 141 -10.22 -27.76 14.00
C PRO A 141 -11.00 -26.99 15.06
N ALA A 142 -10.44 -25.89 15.53
CA ALA A 142 -11.19 -24.98 16.36
C ALA A 142 -12.23 -24.31 15.45
N VAL A 143 -13.51 -24.45 15.82
CA VAL A 143 -14.64 -23.75 15.21
C VAL A 143 -14.48 -22.28 15.55
N HIS A 144 -13.58 -21.59 14.85
CA HIS A 144 -13.45 -20.15 14.93
C HIS A 144 -14.31 -19.53 13.84
N ASN A 145 -15.28 -18.70 14.24
CA ASN A 145 -15.97 -17.82 13.30
C ASN A 145 -14.91 -16.92 12.66
N PRO A 146 -14.67 -17.02 11.34
CA PRO A 146 -13.68 -16.18 10.68
C PRO A 146 -14.05 -14.72 10.87
N MET A 147 -13.08 -13.89 11.23
CA MET A 147 -13.29 -12.44 11.25
C MET A 147 -13.58 -11.95 9.83
N THR A 148 -14.36 -10.88 9.73
CA THR A 148 -14.74 -10.27 8.46
C THR A 148 -14.34 -8.81 8.46
N LEU A 149 -14.46 -8.17 7.31
CA LEU A 149 -14.20 -6.74 7.20
C LEU A 149 -15.16 -5.89 8.06
N ALA A 150 -16.35 -6.40 8.39
CA ALA A 150 -17.31 -5.79 9.31
C ALA A 150 -16.91 -5.90 10.80
N SER A 151 -15.92 -6.74 11.13
CA SER A 151 -15.47 -6.91 12.51
C SER A 151 -14.91 -5.59 13.05
N ASP A 152 -15.19 -5.32 14.32
CA ASP A 152 -14.75 -4.10 15.00
C ASP A 152 -13.22 -3.94 14.90
N LEU A 153 -12.77 -2.72 14.57
CA LEU A 153 -11.36 -2.39 14.40
C LEU A 153 -10.57 -2.54 15.72
N GLU A 154 -11.23 -2.49 16.87
CA GLU A 154 -10.63 -2.69 18.20
C GLU A 154 -10.30 -4.15 18.49
N ILE A 155 -10.87 -5.10 17.74
CA ILE A 155 -10.54 -6.51 17.88
C ILE A 155 -9.12 -6.74 17.36
N LYS A 156 -8.26 -7.29 18.20
CA LYS A 156 -6.90 -7.66 17.81
C LYS A 156 -6.95 -8.71 16.70
N VAL A 157 -6.33 -8.39 15.56
CA VAL A 157 -6.22 -9.28 14.40
C VAL A 157 -4.77 -9.50 14.01
N CYS A 158 -4.52 -10.45 13.11
CA CYS A 158 -3.16 -10.65 12.60
C CYS A 158 -2.68 -9.45 11.76
N PRO A 159 -1.36 -9.19 11.66
CA PRO A 159 -0.82 -8.07 10.89
C PRO A 159 -1.26 -8.02 9.41
N PHE A 160 -1.51 -9.19 8.79
CA PHE A 160 -1.98 -9.23 7.41
C PHE A 160 -3.48 -8.91 7.28
N ALA A 161 -4.30 -9.26 8.27
CA ALA A 161 -5.70 -8.78 8.35
C ALA A 161 -5.78 -7.26 8.53
N ARG A 162 -4.87 -6.71 9.35
CA ARG A 162 -4.68 -5.26 9.48
C ARG A 162 -4.38 -4.59 8.14
N LEU A 163 -3.48 -5.19 7.36
CA LEU A 163 -3.16 -4.70 6.03
C LEU A 163 -4.34 -4.82 5.05
N ALA A 164 -5.16 -5.88 5.16
CA ALA A 164 -6.40 -6.04 4.41
C ALA A 164 -7.42 -4.93 4.73
N GLN A 165 -7.61 -4.59 6.01
CA GLN A 165 -8.45 -3.46 6.43
C GLN A 165 -7.95 -2.13 5.85
N ALA A 166 -6.64 -1.87 5.89
CA ALA A 166 -6.06 -0.67 5.28
C ALA A 166 -6.21 -0.65 3.75
N THR A 167 -6.15 -1.82 3.10
CA THR A 167 -6.41 -1.97 1.66
C THR A 167 -7.83 -1.58 1.31
N ASN A 168 -8.81 -1.98 2.12
CA ASN A 168 -10.19 -1.53 1.96
C ASN A 168 -10.35 -0.02 2.15
N LEU A 169 -9.72 0.59 3.15
CA LEU A 169 -9.81 2.04 3.31
C LEU A 169 -9.19 2.80 2.13
N LEU A 170 -8.08 2.29 1.57
CA LEU A 170 -7.50 2.83 0.35
C LEU A 170 -8.46 2.70 -0.85
N GLU A 171 -9.20 1.58 -0.96
CA GLU A 171 -10.25 1.41 -1.99
C GLU A 171 -11.30 2.51 -1.91
N LEU A 172 -11.80 2.78 -0.71
CA LEU A 172 -12.82 3.81 -0.50
C LEU A 172 -12.30 5.20 -0.88
N VAL A 173 -11.06 5.52 -0.52
CA VAL A 173 -10.41 6.78 -0.93
C VAL A 173 -10.27 6.86 -2.45
N LEU A 174 -9.77 5.81 -3.10
CA LEU A 174 -9.59 5.80 -4.56
C LEU A 174 -10.94 5.93 -5.29
N SER A 175 -11.98 5.25 -4.80
CA SER A 175 -13.34 5.32 -5.35
C SER A 175 -13.94 6.71 -5.19
N HIS A 176 -13.74 7.35 -4.04
CA HIS A 176 -14.17 8.71 -3.76
C HIS A 176 -13.49 9.73 -4.69
N VAL A 177 -12.16 9.63 -4.85
CA VAL A 177 -11.39 10.50 -5.75
C VAL A 177 -11.80 10.28 -7.22
N ALA A 178 -12.07 9.04 -7.62
CA ALA A 178 -12.47 8.74 -8.99
C ALA A 178 -13.91 9.17 -9.31
N SER A 179 -14.82 9.20 -8.33
CA SER A 179 -16.21 9.63 -8.50
C SER A 179 -16.37 11.16 -8.51
N GLY A 180 -15.32 11.90 -8.10
CA GLY A 180 -15.29 13.36 -8.14
C GLY A 180 -16.21 14.03 -7.12
N GLY A 181 -16.59 13.32 -6.05
CA GLY A 181 -17.46 13.86 -5.00
C GLY A 181 -18.84 14.28 -5.50
N ALA A 182 -19.79 13.36 -5.57
CA ALA A 182 -21.19 13.76 -5.74
C ALA A 182 -21.62 14.63 -4.54
N ASP A 183 -22.39 15.70 -4.80
CA ASP A 183 -22.82 16.74 -3.83
C ASP A 183 -21.71 17.21 -2.85
N PRO A 184 -21.17 18.45 -3.01
CA PRO A 184 -20.04 18.96 -2.23
C PRO A 184 -20.16 18.77 -0.72
N LYS A 185 -21.38 18.84 -0.17
CA LYS A 185 -21.61 18.74 1.28
C LYS A 185 -21.46 17.32 1.81
N TYR A 186 -21.97 16.32 1.08
CA TYR A 186 -21.83 14.91 1.47
C TYR A 186 -20.40 14.42 1.25
N SER A 187 -19.72 15.00 0.26
CA SER A 187 -18.30 14.75 0.00
C SER A 187 -17.40 15.17 1.18
N GLU A 188 -17.63 16.34 1.80
CA GLU A 188 -16.82 16.81 2.93
C GLU A 188 -16.95 15.89 4.17
N GLU A 189 -18.17 15.50 4.52
CA GLU A 189 -18.40 14.61 5.67
C GLU A 189 -17.77 13.23 5.45
N GLU A 190 -17.92 12.66 4.25
CA GLU A 190 -17.32 11.38 3.87
C GLU A 190 -15.80 11.43 4.04
N VAL A 191 -15.16 12.51 3.61
CA VAL A 191 -13.71 12.66 3.70
C VAL A 191 -13.24 12.80 5.14
N LEU A 192 -13.96 13.56 5.95
CA LEU A 192 -13.66 13.67 7.38
C LEU A 192 -13.78 12.30 8.08
N GLN A 193 -14.78 11.51 7.73
CA GLN A 193 -14.94 10.15 8.25
C GLN A 193 -13.82 9.23 7.78
N LEU A 194 -13.50 9.21 6.48
CA LEU A 194 -12.39 8.42 5.93
C LEU A 194 -11.05 8.79 6.58
N SER A 195 -10.77 10.10 6.69
CA SER A 195 -9.56 10.62 7.32
C SER A 195 -9.43 10.15 8.77
N LYS A 196 -10.50 10.29 9.58
CA LYS A 196 -10.53 9.83 10.97
C LYS A 196 -10.27 8.32 11.08
N THR A 197 -10.92 7.52 10.25
CA THR A 197 -10.79 6.06 10.26
C THR A 197 -9.37 5.63 9.85
N LEU A 198 -8.78 6.26 8.84
CA LEU A 198 -7.40 6.03 8.42
C LEU A 198 -6.38 6.35 9.53
N ILE A 199 -6.56 7.49 10.22
CA ILE A 199 -5.71 7.89 11.34
C ILE A 199 -5.86 6.91 12.51
N ALA A 200 -7.08 6.53 12.86
CA ALA A 200 -7.35 5.55 13.92
C ALA A 200 -6.70 4.19 13.60
N LEU A 201 -6.84 3.72 12.35
CA LEU A 201 -6.21 2.49 11.90
C LEU A 201 -4.67 2.60 11.94
N ALA A 202 -4.08 3.69 11.47
CA ALA A 202 -2.62 3.88 11.54
C ALA A 202 -2.10 3.83 13.00
N LYS A 203 -2.76 4.53 13.93
CA LYS A 203 -2.38 4.56 15.36
C LYS A 203 -2.53 3.19 16.03
N LEU A 204 -3.60 2.46 15.73
CA LEU A 204 -3.80 1.13 16.32
C LEU A 204 -2.72 0.16 15.82
N ALA A 205 -2.39 0.17 14.52
CA ALA A 205 -1.28 -0.63 13.98
C ALA A 205 0.08 -0.27 14.60
N GLU A 206 0.26 0.99 15.04
CA GLU A 206 1.46 1.43 15.78
C GLU A 206 1.51 0.89 17.20
N SER A 207 0.39 0.95 17.94
CA SER A 207 0.33 0.39 19.29
C SER A 207 0.55 -1.13 19.31
N GLU A 208 0.10 -1.85 18.27
CA GLU A 208 0.31 -3.28 18.14
C GLU A 208 1.76 -3.64 17.79
N MET A 209 2.49 -2.74 17.10
CA MET A 209 3.89 -2.93 16.75
C MET A 209 4.83 -2.86 17.96
N ASN A 210 4.49 -2.08 18.98
CA ASN A 210 5.29 -1.96 20.21
C ASN A 210 5.43 -3.29 20.98
N ASN A 211 4.56 -4.26 20.70
CA ASN A 211 4.59 -5.60 21.28
C ASN A 211 5.29 -6.64 20.40
N SER A 212 5.49 -6.34 19.10
CA SER A 212 6.18 -7.20 18.13
C SER A 212 6.52 -6.43 16.84
N THR A 213 7.80 -6.34 16.48
CA THR A 213 8.28 -5.62 15.28
C THR A 213 7.96 -6.40 14.01
N SER A 214 6.70 -6.37 13.55
CA SER A 214 6.27 -7.01 12.30
C SER A 214 6.30 -6.01 11.12
N PRO A 215 6.97 -6.34 9.99
CA PRO A 215 6.97 -5.51 8.77
C PRO A 215 5.57 -5.23 8.20
N ALA A 216 4.59 -6.09 8.49
CA ALA A 216 3.21 -5.92 8.04
C ALA A 216 2.49 -4.78 8.79
N ASN A 217 2.83 -4.51 10.05
CA ASN A 217 2.29 -3.37 10.80
C ASN A 217 2.82 -2.04 10.22
N CYS A 218 4.11 -1.99 9.89
CA CYS A 218 4.70 -0.84 9.19
C CYS A 218 4.04 -0.61 7.81
N SER A 219 3.76 -1.70 7.08
CA SER A 219 3.07 -1.65 5.79
C SER A 219 1.64 -1.11 5.93
N THR A 220 0.90 -1.53 6.97
CA THR A 220 -0.46 -1.06 7.27
C THR A 220 -0.47 0.45 7.51
N GLN A 221 0.40 0.95 8.40
CA GLN A 221 0.51 2.38 8.67
C GLN A 221 0.86 3.17 7.41
N SER A 222 1.80 2.64 6.62
CA SER A 222 2.26 3.29 5.41
C SER A 222 1.17 3.38 4.34
N LEU A 223 0.34 2.35 4.24
CA LEU A 223 -0.80 2.34 3.32
C LEU A 223 -1.86 3.34 3.77
N CYS A 224 -2.19 3.40 5.07
CA CYS A 224 -3.11 4.41 5.60
C CYS A 224 -2.61 5.84 5.34
N ARG A 225 -1.32 6.10 5.59
CA ARG A 225 -0.69 7.40 5.30
C ARG A 225 -0.73 7.72 3.81
N SER A 226 -0.44 6.75 2.94
CA SER A 226 -0.55 6.94 1.49
C SER A 226 -1.98 7.30 1.06
N ALA A 227 -2.99 6.65 1.66
CA ALA A 227 -4.39 6.98 1.43
C ALA A 227 -4.74 8.40 1.92
N LEU A 228 -4.25 8.82 3.09
CA LEU A 228 -4.41 10.20 3.59
C LEU A 228 -3.80 11.23 2.62
N TYR A 229 -2.61 10.95 2.08
CA TYR A 229 -2.00 11.81 1.06
C TYR A 229 -2.87 11.90 -0.19
N VAL A 230 -3.35 10.77 -0.72
CA VAL A 230 -4.22 10.75 -1.91
C VAL A 230 -5.50 11.56 -1.67
N LEU A 231 -6.15 11.32 -0.52
CA LEU A 231 -7.41 11.96 -0.15
C LEU A 231 -7.28 13.48 -0.07
N HIS A 232 -6.35 13.98 0.74
CA HIS A 232 -6.21 15.42 0.98
C HIS A 232 -5.54 16.15 -0.19
N GLN A 233 -4.64 15.52 -0.94
CA GLN A 233 -4.05 16.15 -2.13
C GLN A 233 -5.07 16.32 -3.26
N HIS A 234 -6.01 15.38 -3.42
CA HIS A 234 -7.07 15.53 -4.40
C HIS A 234 -7.91 16.77 -4.09
N TYR A 235 -8.33 16.94 -2.83
CA TYR A 235 -9.11 18.10 -2.39
C TYR A 235 -8.39 19.43 -2.58
N LEU A 236 -7.11 19.50 -2.22
CA LEU A 236 -6.32 20.72 -2.43
C LEU A 236 -6.20 21.05 -3.93
N SER A 237 -6.00 20.04 -4.78
CA SER A 237 -5.91 20.25 -6.24
C SER A 237 -7.25 20.65 -6.87
N GLU A 238 -8.38 20.16 -6.38
CA GLU A 238 -9.70 20.58 -6.86
C GLU A 238 -10.04 22.01 -6.40
N SER A 239 -9.66 22.39 -5.18
CA SER A 239 -9.81 23.76 -4.67
C SER A 239 -9.04 24.80 -5.50
N GLU A 240 -7.85 24.45 -5.99
CA GLU A 240 -7.09 25.32 -6.91
C GLU A 240 -7.82 25.56 -8.25
N LYS A 241 -8.70 24.65 -8.67
CA LYS A 241 -9.47 24.74 -9.91
C LYS A 241 -10.84 25.39 -9.71
N ASP A 242 -11.46 25.20 -8.54
CA ASP A 242 -12.78 25.71 -8.22
C ASP A 242 -12.77 26.51 -6.90
N ALA A 243 -12.85 27.84 -7.03
CA ALA A 243 -12.84 28.79 -5.92
C ALA A 243 -14.08 28.72 -5.00
N ALA A 244 -15.07 27.88 -5.33
CA ALA A 244 -16.27 27.68 -4.50
C ALA A 244 -16.05 26.74 -3.29
N MET A 245 -14.88 26.10 -3.17
CA MET A 245 -14.59 25.16 -2.08
C MET A 245 -14.36 25.85 -0.73
N SER A 246 -14.74 25.18 0.36
CA SER A 246 -14.61 25.72 1.74
C SER A 246 -13.15 26.01 2.12
N PRO A 247 -12.78 27.27 2.43
CA PRO A 247 -11.41 27.62 2.82
C PRO A 247 -10.99 26.93 4.13
N THR A 248 -11.93 26.77 5.06
CA THR A 248 -11.72 26.06 6.34
C THR A 248 -11.29 24.61 6.12
N TYR A 249 -11.83 23.96 5.10
CA TYR A 249 -11.47 22.57 4.78
C TYR A 249 -10.07 22.48 4.16
N CYS A 250 -9.69 23.43 3.30
CA CYS A 250 -8.34 23.47 2.72
C CYS A 250 -7.27 23.59 3.82
N GLU A 251 -7.48 24.46 4.80
CA GLU A 251 -6.61 24.57 5.97
C GLU A 251 -6.57 23.26 6.78
N HIS A 252 -7.71 22.58 6.94
CA HIS A 252 -7.78 21.27 7.59
C HIS A 252 -6.95 20.23 6.83
N ALA A 253 -7.11 20.14 5.51
CA ALA A 253 -6.39 19.21 4.65
C ALA A 253 -4.88 19.47 4.68
N GLU A 254 -4.45 20.73 4.55
CA GLU A 254 -3.03 21.11 4.69
C GLU A 254 -2.46 20.66 6.04
N ARG A 255 -3.15 20.98 7.14
CA ARG A 255 -2.72 20.57 8.49
C ARG A 255 -2.64 19.05 8.61
N CYS A 256 -3.61 18.31 8.10
CA CYS A 256 -3.57 16.85 8.10
C CYS A 256 -2.38 16.29 7.30
N LEU A 257 -2.02 16.90 6.17
CA LEU A 257 -0.83 16.50 5.41
C LEU A 257 0.47 16.77 6.17
N VAL A 258 0.56 17.89 6.87
CA VAL A 258 1.71 18.22 7.73
C VAL A 258 1.84 17.22 8.87
N GLU A 259 0.77 17.03 9.66
CA GLU A 259 0.73 16.05 10.76
C GLU A 259 1.10 14.63 10.26
N CYS A 260 0.57 14.22 9.11
CA CYS A 260 0.89 12.91 8.50
C CYS A 260 2.38 12.79 8.13
N SER A 261 3.00 13.87 7.66
CA SER A 261 4.43 13.90 7.33
C SER A 261 5.32 13.83 8.57
N GLU A 262 4.92 14.47 9.67
CA GLU A 262 5.60 14.43 10.96
C GLU A 262 5.48 13.04 11.61
N ASP A 263 4.30 12.44 11.56
CA ASP A 263 4.06 11.06 12.00
C ASP A 263 4.89 10.05 11.19
N THR A 264 5.07 10.29 9.89
CA THR A 264 5.93 9.47 9.04
C THR A 264 7.40 9.57 9.48
N LEU A 265 7.87 10.79 9.78
CA LEU A 265 9.22 11.05 10.28
C LEU A 265 9.47 10.44 11.66
N SER A 266 8.54 10.61 12.59
CA SER A 266 8.66 10.08 13.96
C SER A 266 8.74 8.55 13.93
N HIS A 267 7.85 7.92 13.16
CA HIS A 267 7.85 6.47 12.95
C HIS A 267 9.14 5.98 12.31
N LEU A 268 9.59 6.62 11.23
CA LEU A 268 10.83 6.24 10.55
C LEU A 268 12.05 6.38 11.46
N ARG A 269 12.12 7.45 12.26
CA ARG A 269 13.20 7.64 13.25
C ARG A 269 13.17 6.56 14.32
N SER A 270 11.99 6.18 14.81
CA SER A 270 11.82 5.09 15.79
C SER A 270 12.28 3.75 15.21
N LEU A 271 11.84 3.43 13.98
CA LEU A 271 12.25 2.22 13.27
C LEU A 271 13.77 2.13 13.09
N LEU A 272 14.42 3.21 12.65
CA LEU A 272 15.86 3.20 12.40
C LEU A 272 16.70 3.25 13.69
N LYS A 273 16.18 3.77 14.80
CA LYS A 273 16.88 3.78 16.10
C LYS A 273 16.91 2.39 16.74
N ASN A 274 15.83 1.63 16.59
CA ASN A 274 15.68 0.31 17.21
C ASN A 274 16.35 -0.82 16.41
N ASP A 275 16.98 -0.51 15.27
CA ASP A 275 17.52 -1.53 14.37
C ASP A 275 19.03 -1.72 14.54
N THR A 276 19.43 -2.92 14.94
CA THR A 276 20.83 -3.37 14.94
C THR A 276 21.31 -3.86 13.56
N ASN A 277 20.39 -4.07 12.60
CA ASN A 277 20.63 -4.64 11.27
C ASN A 277 20.59 -3.60 10.12
N GLY A 278 20.52 -2.31 10.42
CA GLY A 278 20.61 -1.21 9.44
C GLY A 278 19.33 -0.95 8.64
N PRO A 279 19.33 -0.07 7.63
CA PRO A 279 18.11 0.45 6.98
C PRO A 279 17.26 -0.58 6.20
N ASN A 280 17.52 -1.89 6.29
CA ASN A 280 16.85 -2.92 5.49
C ASN A 280 15.38 -3.18 5.85
N MET A 281 14.89 -2.71 7.00
CA MET A 281 13.51 -2.99 7.47
C MET A 281 12.39 -2.14 6.84
N VAL A 282 12.70 -1.01 6.18
CA VAL A 282 11.63 -0.20 5.51
C VAL A 282 11.00 -1.00 4.37
N PRO A 283 9.71 -1.39 4.45
CA PRO A 283 9.03 -2.18 3.42
C PRO A 283 8.83 -1.39 2.13
N LEU A 284 8.68 -2.11 1.01
CA LEU A 284 8.32 -1.52 -0.29
C LEU A 284 7.05 -0.66 -0.19
N LEU A 285 6.06 -1.13 0.57
CA LEU A 285 4.79 -0.42 0.75
C LEU A 285 4.91 0.94 1.44
N SER A 286 6.04 1.23 2.09
CA SER A 286 6.33 2.51 2.74
C SER A 286 6.87 3.58 1.80
N LEU A 287 7.36 3.20 0.62
CA LEU A 287 8.02 4.16 -0.26
C LEU A 287 7.09 5.29 -0.77
N PRO A 288 5.80 5.05 -1.11
CA PRO A 288 4.90 6.13 -1.52
C PRO A 288 4.64 7.17 -0.41
N SER A 289 4.38 6.74 0.83
CA SER A 289 4.16 7.67 1.95
C SER A 289 5.44 8.43 2.33
N LEU A 290 6.61 7.78 2.24
CA LEU A 290 7.90 8.46 2.45
C LEU A 290 8.17 9.53 1.39
N TYR A 291 7.91 9.23 0.12
CA TYR A 291 8.00 10.21 -0.96
C TYR A 291 7.05 11.39 -0.72
N GLN A 292 5.79 11.13 -0.36
CA GLN A 292 4.82 12.19 -0.11
C GLN A 292 5.15 13.03 1.13
N ALA A 293 5.66 12.40 2.20
CA ALA A 293 6.18 13.14 3.35
C ALA A 293 7.32 14.08 2.94
N ALA A 294 8.23 13.63 2.06
CA ALA A 294 9.31 14.46 1.56
C ALA A 294 8.80 15.62 0.72
N VAL A 295 7.77 15.41 -0.11
CA VAL A 295 7.09 16.49 -0.86
C VAL A 295 6.53 17.54 0.10
N VAL A 296 5.78 17.13 1.12
CA VAL A 296 5.16 18.06 2.09
C VAL A 296 6.22 18.84 2.87
N GLN A 297 7.23 18.15 3.40
CA GLN A 297 8.31 18.78 4.16
C GLN A 297 9.14 19.74 3.30
N THR A 298 9.34 19.43 2.02
CA THR A 298 10.02 20.34 1.09
C THR A 298 9.21 21.61 0.85
N ARG A 299 7.87 21.48 0.72
CA ARG A 299 6.97 22.64 0.60
C ARG A 299 6.98 23.50 1.87
N LEU A 300 6.98 22.88 3.06
CA LEU A 300 7.06 23.59 4.33
C LEU A 300 8.38 24.35 4.48
N PHE A 301 9.51 23.70 4.19
CA PHE A 301 10.83 24.33 4.29
C PHE A 301 10.92 25.60 3.45
N ARG A 302 10.31 25.60 2.26
CA ARG A 302 10.28 26.80 1.41
C ARG A 302 9.45 27.94 1.98
N LYS A 303 8.39 27.64 2.74
CA LYS A 303 7.54 28.67 3.35
C LYS A 303 8.18 29.26 4.61
N SER A 304 8.89 28.46 5.40
CA SER A 304 9.42 28.87 6.71
C SER A 304 10.92 29.15 6.75
N GLU A 305 11.70 28.59 5.82
CA GLU A 305 13.18 28.54 5.83
C GLU A 305 13.77 27.92 7.11
N ASP A 306 13.01 27.06 7.79
CA ASP A 306 13.39 26.42 9.05
C ASP A 306 14.44 25.31 8.87
N GLU A 307 15.57 25.43 9.57
CA GLU A 307 16.67 24.46 9.54
C GLU A 307 16.27 23.05 9.99
N ASP A 308 15.33 22.90 10.93
CA ASP A 308 14.88 21.59 11.40
C ASP A 308 14.00 20.88 10.38
N ILE A 309 13.24 21.64 9.60
CA ILE A 309 12.51 21.11 8.44
C ILE A 309 13.50 20.72 7.34
N GLN A 310 14.54 21.51 7.10
CA GLN A 310 15.61 21.17 6.16
C GLN A 310 16.30 19.85 6.53
N LYS A 311 16.62 19.64 7.81
CA LYS A 311 17.17 18.37 8.33
C LYS A 311 16.20 17.21 8.10
N SER A 312 14.90 17.45 8.29
CA SER A 312 13.85 16.45 8.07
C SER A 312 13.73 16.04 6.59
N VAL A 313 13.79 17.00 5.66
CA VAL A 313 13.87 16.73 4.22
C VAL A 313 15.12 15.94 3.87
N GLY A 314 16.29 16.36 4.37
CA GLY A 314 17.56 15.67 4.16
C GLY A 314 17.52 14.22 4.66
N PHE A 315 16.90 13.97 5.81
CA PHE A 315 16.70 12.64 6.38
C PHE A 315 15.83 11.75 5.47
N LEU A 316 14.67 12.24 5.02
CA LEU A 316 13.79 11.47 4.12
C LEU A 316 14.47 11.12 2.79
N LYS A 317 15.18 12.08 2.18
CA LYS A 317 15.97 11.84 0.96
C LYS A 317 17.08 10.82 1.21
N ALA A 318 17.78 10.89 2.34
CA ALA A 318 18.81 9.93 2.69
C ALA A 318 18.23 8.51 2.84
N THR A 319 17.05 8.37 3.44
CA THR A 319 16.36 7.07 3.56
C THR A 319 15.97 6.51 2.20
N LEU A 320 15.34 7.31 1.32
CA LEU A 320 15.03 6.88 -0.05
C LEU A 320 16.30 6.48 -0.82
N LYS A 321 17.40 7.25 -0.65
CA LYS A 321 18.69 6.96 -1.28
C LYS A 321 19.32 5.67 -0.77
N ALA A 322 19.15 5.33 0.51
CA ALA A 322 19.58 4.05 1.05
C ALA A 322 18.74 2.89 0.46
N LYS A 323 17.43 3.11 0.33
CA LYS A 323 16.49 2.10 -0.16
C LYS A 323 16.64 1.74 -1.64
N ARG A 324 17.24 2.61 -2.46
CA ARG A 324 17.41 2.35 -3.90
C ARG A 324 18.20 1.09 -4.23
N GLN A 325 19.07 0.63 -3.32
CA GLN A 325 19.83 -0.61 -3.49
C GLN A 325 18.92 -1.85 -3.47
N GLN A 326 17.85 -1.79 -2.67
CA GLN A 326 16.87 -2.86 -2.56
C GLN A 326 15.72 -2.66 -3.54
N TRP A 327 15.19 -1.43 -3.62
CA TRP A 327 14.00 -1.07 -4.40
C TRP A 327 14.28 0.15 -5.26
N ARG A 328 14.43 -0.05 -6.58
CA ARG A 328 14.78 1.04 -7.52
C ARG A 328 13.67 2.06 -7.71
N VAL A 329 12.43 1.74 -7.33
CA VAL A 329 11.36 2.73 -7.27
C VAL A 329 11.71 3.90 -6.34
N ALA A 330 12.53 3.67 -5.30
CA ALA A 330 13.03 4.75 -4.44
C ALA A 330 13.90 5.76 -5.21
N GLU A 331 14.69 5.30 -6.20
CA GLU A 331 15.44 6.19 -7.09
C GLU A 331 14.51 7.01 -7.99
N THR A 332 13.44 6.39 -8.49
CA THR A 332 12.42 7.09 -9.28
C THR A 332 11.76 8.20 -8.45
N TYR A 333 11.40 7.92 -7.19
CA TYR A 333 10.86 8.92 -6.27
C TYR A 333 11.84 10.06 -5.99
N LEU A 334 13.14 9.78 -5.84
CA LEU A 334 14.16 10.84 -5.69
C LEU A 334 14.22 11.75 -6.91
N ARG A 335 14.23 11.18 -8.13
CA ARG A 335 14.22 11.98 -9.38
C ARG A 335 12.95 12.82 -9.50
N MET A 336 11.81 12.30 -9.07
CA MET A 336 10.55 13.06 -9.02
C MET A 336 10.61 14.22 -8.02
N LEU A 337 11.21 14.02 -6.84
CA LEU A 337 11.44 15.09 -5.87
C LEU A 337 12.35 16.18 -6.45
N GLU A 338 13.48 15.79 -7.05
CA GLU A 338 14.42 16.71 -7.69
C GLU A 338 13.76 17.52 -8.82
N ALA A 339 12.94 16.87 -9.66
CA ALA A 339 12.20 17.56 -10.71
C ALA A 339 11.21 18.58 -10.16
N ARG A 340 10.48 18.25 -9.08
CA ARG A 340 9.60 19.19 -8.37
C ARG A 340 10.36 20.32 -7.69
N GLU A 341 11.60 20.05 -7.32
CA GLU A 341 12.48 21.09 -6.79
C GLU A 341 12.83 22.12 -7.84
N VAL A 342 13.07 21.70 -9.09
CA VAL A 342 13.44 22.60 -10.19
C VAL A 342 12.23 23.27 -10.85
N MET A 343 11.13 22.56 -11.08
CA MET A 343 9.99 23.05 -11.88
C MET A 343 9.22 24.21 -11.23
N GLU A 344 9.27 24.37 -9.91
CA GLU A 344 8.61 25.50 -9.23
C GLU A 344 9.54 26.74 -9.11
N PHE A 345 10.71 26.75 -9.78
CA PHE A 345 11.59 27.92 -9.97
C PHE A 345 11.46 28.59 -11.36
N LEU A 346 10.58 28.10 -12.23
CA LEU A 346 10.18 28.70 -13.51
C LEU A 346 8.72 29.11 -13.43
#